data_AF-A0A816HGW6-F1
#
_entry.id   AF-A0A816HGW6-F1
#
_cell.length_a   1.000
_cell.length_b   1.000
_cell.length_c   1.000
_cell.angle_alpha   90.00
_cell.angle_beta   90.00
_cell.angle_gamma   90.00
#
_symmetry.space_group_name_H-M   'P 1'
#
loop_
_entity.id
_entity.type
_entity.pdbx_description
1 polymer ?
#
loop_
_entity_poly.entity_id
_entity_poly.type
_entity_poly.pdbx_seq_one_letter_code
_entity_poly.pdbx_strand_id
1 'polypeptide(L)'
;MLPRYVSILNKHMKAVNEWHRPMMRAVHNLIITIIYAEDYFSLHAKNESFRALIDHLLQLIGEPTLINKIRPDTKNMESLLVDATLIVFSILVYEPDALDYMKQRNAADTFRKLSAVPSETIVLNSYMLLACTMSDNDIQTSQDDLPKLLSNTMSLLEKNIRIRHEASHNQNINPENADRSILQLVETLKSLAFHDQIKAEVVSKGLIPVLYDYYEKLYGLSKEVLLECIWTLSFNEQIAQQLRDHAQLLHSLQSIPRIVDPNLQQNTIRRSHSYSSLRNSGFTVSNEATSNGMRKMADG
;
A
#
# COMPACT_ATOMS: atom_id res chain seq x y z
N MET A 1 8.11 -21.01 -13.40
CA MET A 1 9.16 -20.40 -12.54
C MET A 1 8.77 -20.43 -11.07
N LEU A 2 7.55 -20.01 -10.72
CA LEU A 2 7.04 -19.96 -9.34
C LEU A 2 7.25 -21.24 -8.49
N PRO A 3 6.97 -22.47 -8.98
CA PRO A 3 7.22 -23.69 -8.18
C PRO A 3 8.69 -23.89 -7.77
N ARG A 4 9.64 -23.45 -8.60
CA ARG A 4 11.07 -23.51 -8.27
C ARG A 4 11.42 -22.53 -7.16
N TYR A 5 10.88 -21.31 -7.21
CA TYR A 5 11.09 -20.31 -6.15
C TYR A 5 10.49 -20.77 -4.83
N VAL A 6 9.27 -21.30 -4.86
CA VAL A 6 8.61 -21.88 -3.68
C VAL A 6 9.42 -23.03 -3.10
N SER A 7 9.97 -23.92 -3.94
CA SER A 7 10.84 -25.01 -3.49
C SER A 7 12.13 -24.50 -2.81
N ILE A 8 12.74 -23.43 -3.34
CA ILE A 8 13.92 -22.80 -2.72
C ILE A 8 13.54 -22.18 -1.37
N LEU A 9 12.50 -21.35 -1.33
CA LEU A 9 12.05 -20.71 -0.09
C LEU A 9 11.65 -21.74 0.97
N ASN A 10 10.90 -22.78 0.62
CA ASN A 10 10.51 -23.87 1.53
C ASN A 10 11.68 -24.44 2.33
N LYS A 11 12.86 -24.60 1.68
CA LYS A 11 14.06 -25.15 2.34
C LYS A 11 14.67 -24.20 3.35
N HIS A 12 14.53 -22.89 3.14
CA HIS A 12 15.21 -21.87 3.92
C HIS A 12 14.31 -21.14 4.93
N MET A 13 12.98 -21.17 4.73
CA MET A 13 12.01 -20.45 5.56
C MET A 13 11.95 -20.96 7.02
N LYS A 14 12.43 -22.17 7.30
CA LYS A 14 12.51 -22.68 8.68
C LYS A 14 13.60 -22.01 9.52
N ALA A 15 14.57 -21.34 8.88
CA ALA A 15 15.74 -20.75 9.54
C ALA A 15 15.85 -19.24 9.26
N VAL A 16 14.71 -18.54 9.06
CA VAL A 16 14.69 -17.09 8.75
C VAL A 16 15.41 -16.27 9.83
N ASN A 17 15.24 -16.65 11.10
CA ASN A 17 15.92 -16.07 12.24
C ASN A 17 17.46 -16.16 12.20
N GLU A 18 18.00 -17.10 11.42
CA GLU A 18 19.44 -17.32 11.24
C GLU A 18 19.97 -16.69 9.94
N TRP A 19 19.11 -16.05 9.14
CA TRP A 19 19.53 -15.47 7.88
C TRP A 19 20.48 -14.28 8.07
N HIS A 20 21.70 -14.47 7.62
CA HIS A 20 22.67 -13.40 7.41
C HIS A 20 22.40 -12.56 6.15
N ARG A 21 23.02 -11.38 6.11
CA ARG A 21 22.83 -10.33 5.09
C ARG A 21 22.83 -10.83 3.62
N PRO A 22 23.73 -11.74 3.18
CA PRO A 22 23.72 -12.21 1.79
C PRO A 22 22.42 -12.94 1.43
N MET A 23 21.91 -13.78 2.34
CA MET A 23 20.65 -14.52 2.13
C MET A 23 19.46 -13.56 2.07
N MET A 24 19.37 -12.63 3.03
CA MET A 24 18.31 -11.61 3.01
C MET A 24 18.32 -10.78 1.71
N ARG A 25 19.51 -10.43 1.19
CA ARG A 25 19.65 -9.70 -0.07
C ARG A 25 19.21 -10.53 -1.28
N ALA A 26 19.53 -11.83 -1.30
CA ALA A 26 19.08 -12.73 -2.36
C ALA A 26 17.55 -12.86 -2.36
N VAL A 27 16.93 -13.05 -1.20
CA VAL A 27 15.47 -13.14 -1.05
C VAL A 27 14.79 -11.82 -1.39
N HIS A 28 15.35 -10.68 -0.96
CA HIS A 28 14.86 -9.36 -1.35
C HIS A 28 14.84 -9.16 -2.87
N ASN A 29 15.92 -9.52 -3.56
CA ASN A 29 15.97 -9.42 -5.03
C ASN A 29 14.96 -10.34 -5.72
N LEU A 30 14.72 -11.53 -5.14
CA LEU A 30 13.70 -12.45 -5.61
C LEU A 30 12.29 -11.88 -5.44
N ILE A 31 12.00 -11.25 -4.30
CA ILE A 31 10.73 -10.55 -4.03
C ILE A 31 10.55 -9.39 -5.01
N ILE A 32 11.60 -8.59 -5.26
CA ILE A 32 11.54 -7.54 -6.28
C ILE A 32 11.20 -8.11 -7.66
N THR A 33 11.75 -9.27 -8.02
CA THR A 33 11.44 -9.91 -9.31
C THR A 33 9.96 -10.34 -9.38
N ILE A 34 9.38 -10.74 -8.24
CA ILE A 34 7.94 -11.07 -8.13
C ILE A 34 7.09 -9.81 -8.37
N ILE A 35 7.47 -8.64 -7.81
CA ILE A 35 6.75 -7.36 -8.03
C ILE A 35 6.60 -7.04 -9.52
N TYR A 36 7.63 -7.29 -10.34
CA TYR A 36 7.60 -7.01 -11.77
C TYR A 36 6.85 -8.06 -12.62
N ALA A 37 6.31 -9.11 -12.01
CA ALA A 37 5.57 -10.17 -12.68
C ALA A 37 4.04 -10.03 -12.51
N GLU A 38 3.52 -8.81 -12.37
CA GLU A 38 2.12 -8.51 -11.97
C GLU A 38 1.04 -9.23 -12.79
N ASP A 39 1.17 -9.26 -14.13
CA ASP A 39 0.22 -9.95 -15.03
C ASP A 39 0.21 -11.49 -14.86
N TYR A 40 1.16 -12.04 -14.10
CA TYR A 40 1.28 -13.48 -13.84
C TYR A 40 0.36 -13.96 -12.71
N PHE A 41 -0.09 -13.08 -11.82
CA PHE A 41 -0.76 -13.51 -10.59
C PHE A 41 -2.20 -13.95 -10.81
N SER A 42 -2.98 -13.20 -11.59
CA SER A 42 -4.39 -13.51 -11.89
C SER A 42 -4.57 -14.88 -12.54
N LEU A 43 -3.65 -15.29 -13.42
CA LEU A 43 -3.66 -16.60 -14.09
C LEU A 43 -3.31 -17.78 -13.15
N HIS A 44 -2.73 -17.50 -11.98
CA HIS A 44 -2.16 -18.52 -11.10
C HIS A 44 -2.61 -18.42 -9.64
N ALA A 45 -3.57 -17.54 -9.32
CA ALA A 45 -4.02 -17.28 -7.96
C ALA A 45 -4.55 -18.53 -7.23
N LYS A 46 -5.09 -19.51 -7.99
CA LYS A 46 -5.59 -20.80 -7.47
C LYS A 46 -4.52 -21.89 -7.34
N ASN A 47 -3.29 -21.64 -7.80
CA ASN A 47 -2.21 -22.63 -7.79
C ASN A 47 -1.64 -22.80 -6.37
N GLU A 48 -1.40 -24.05 -5.96
CA GLU A 48 -0.76 -24.37 -4.67
C GLU A 48 0.59 -23.67 -4.48
N SER A 49 1.38 -23.54 -5.55
CA SER A 49 2.65 -22.82 -5.51
C SER A 49 2.46 -21.34 -5.19
N PHE A 50 1.36 -20.73 -5.67
CA PHE A 50 1.06 -19.33 -5.38
C PHE A 50 0.60 -19.14 -3.93
N ARG A 51 -0.26 -20.04 -3.43
CA ARG A 51 -0.64 -20.06 -2.01
C ARG A 51 0.55 -20.28 -1.08
N ALA A 52 1.45 -21.18 -1.43
CA ALA A 52 2.69 -21.41 -0.69
C ALA A 52 3.61 -20.18 -0.72
N LEU A 53 3.63 -19.40 -1.80
CA LEU A 53 4.35 -18.12 -1.82
C LEU A 53 3.74 -17.14 -0.81
N ILE A 54 2.41 -16.97 -0.79
CA ILE A 54 1.73 -16.13 0.19
C ILE A 54 2.09 -16.56 1.63
N ASP A 55 2.07 -17.85 1.91
CA ASP A 55 2.45 -18.39 3.21
C ASP A 55 3.88 -18.04 3.61
N HIS A 56 4.83 -18.19 2.69
CA HIS A 56 6.22 -17.82 2.93
C HIS A 56 6.38 -16.32 3.17
N LEU A 57 5.69 -15.48 2.40
CA LEU A 57 5.76 -14.04 2.56
C LEU A 57 5.15 -13.60 3.89
N LEU A 58 4.01 -14.17 4.30
CA LEU A 58 3.40 -13.93 5.60
C LEU A 58 4.30 -14.38 6.76
N GLN A 59 4.90 -15.57 6.65
CA GLN A 59 5.85 -16.06 7.64
C GLN A 59 7.07 -15.13 7.74
N LEU A 60 7.57 -14.64 6.61
CA LEU A 60 8.72 -13.74 6.57
C LEU A 60 8.45 -12.44 7.32
N ILE A 61 7.34 -11.75 7.01
CA ILE A 61 7.03 -10.48 7.67
C ILE A 61 6.42 -10.65 9.06
N GLY A 62 6.03 -11.87 9.43
CA GLY A 62 5.60 -12.24 10.78
C GLY A 62 6.75 -12.63 11.72
N GLU A 63 7.97 -12.74 11.20
CA GLU A 63 9.14 -13.21 11.96
C GLU A 63 9.64 -12.13 12.96
N PRO A 64 9.58 -12.39 14.29
CA PRO A 64 9.94 -11.40 15.30
C PRO A 64 11.37 -10.88 15.17
N THR A 65 12.31 -11.72 14.74
CA THR A 65 13.72 -11.34 14.58
C THR A 65 13.94 -10.30 13.49
N LEU A 66 13.06 -10.24 12.49
CA LEU A 66 13.06 -9.19 11.47
C LEU A 66 12.31 -7.95 11.95
N ILE A 67 11.11 -8.12 12.52
CA ILE A 67 10.26 -7.02 13.01
C ILE A 67 11.01 -6.15 14.04
N ASN A 68 11.67 -6.78 15.01
CA ASN A 68 12.38 -6.08 16.10
C ASN A 68 13.59 -5.24 15.62
N LYS A 69 14.02 -5.42 14.37
CA LYS A 69 15.14 -4.68 13.78
C LYS A 69 14.70 -3.56 12.84
N ILE A 70 13.40 -3.36 12.66
CA ILE A 70 12.86 -2.23 11.90
C ILE A 70 13.14 -0.93 12.66
N ARG A 71 13.67 0.08 11.97
CA ARG A 71 13.91 1.42 12.54
C ARG A 71 13.29 2.51 11.64
N PRO A 72 13.09 3.75 12.14
CA PRO A 72 12.40 4.82 11.41
C PRO A 72 12.94 5.09 10.00
N ASP A 73 14.26 5.25 9.86
CA ASP A 73 14.89 5.76 8.64
C ASP A 73 15.76 4.73 7.91
N THR A 74 15.62 3.44 8.24
CA THR A 74 16.67 2.48 7.91
C THR A 74 16.56 1.80 6.55
N LYS A 75 17.64 1.94 5.78
CA LYS A 75 18.03 1.09 4.63
C LYS A 75 18.65 -0.25 5.05
N ASN A 76 18.40 -0.72 6.29
CA ASN A 76 18.92 -2.03 6.69
C ASN A 76 18.15 -3.14 5.96
N MET A 77 18.78 -4.31 5.84
CA MET A 77 18.23 -5.36 5.01
C MET A 77 16.90 -5.89 5.53
N GLU A 78 16.71 -5.93 6.85
CA GLU A 78 15.45 -6.38 7.46
C GLU A 78 14.28 -5.45 7.08
N SER A 79 14.44 -4.13 7.23
CA SER A 79 13.40 -3.17 6.84
C SER A 79 13.13 -3.22 5.34
N LEU A 80 14.17 -3.28 4.50
CA LEU A 80 14.01 -3.38 3.04
C LEU A 80 13.27 -4.67 2.63
N LEU A 81 13.55 -5.78 3.31
CA LEU A 81 12.91 -7.06 3.03
C LEU A 81 11.44 -7.07 3.42
N VAL A 82 11.11 -6.53 4.60
CA VAL A 82 9.73 -6.38 5.05
C VAL A 82 8.96 -5.43 4.13
N ASP A 83 9.53 -4.27 3.82
CA ASP A 83 8.91 -3.28 2.95
C ASP A 83 8.64 -3.83 1.54
N ALA A 84 9.62 -4.49 0.91
CA ALA A 84 9.44 -5.13 -0.39
C ALA A 84 8.34 -6.21 -0.37
N THR A 85 8.20 -6.94 0.74
CA THR A 85 7.15 -7.96 0.89
C THR A 85 5.77 -7.32 1.03
N LEU A 86 5.66 -6.22 1.79
CA LEU A 86 4.40 -5.47 1.91
C LEU A 86 3.97 -4.87 0.58
N ILE A 87 4.92 -4.44 -0.27
CA ILE A 87 4.62 -3.98 -1.64
C ILE A 87 4.06 -5.12 -2.50
N VAL A 88 4.57 -6.35 -2.37
CA VAL A 88 3.93 -7.50 -3.04
C VAL A 88 2.50 -7.66 -2.56
N PHE A 89 2.28 -7.64 -1.25
CA PHE A 89 0.91 -7.75 -0.71
C PHE A 89 -0.01 -6.61 -1.17
N SER A 90 0.50 -5.37 -1.32
CA SER A 90 -0.32 -4.25 -1.79
C SER A 90 -0.82 -4.43 -3.22
N ILE A 91 -0.14 -5.25 -4.01
CA ILE A 91 -0.61 -5.67 -5.35
C ILE A 91 -1.61 -6.82 -5.20
N LEU A 92 -1.28 -7.82 -4.38
CA LEU A 92 -2.10 -9.02 -4.21
C LEU A 92 -3.48 -8.78 -3.60
N VAL A 93 -3.69 -7.71 -2.83
CA VAL A 93 -5.02 -7.39 -2.27
C VAL A 93 -6.06 -7.06 -3.34
N TYR A 94 -5.64 -6.72 -4.56
CA TYR A 94 -6.56 -6.50 -5.69
C TYR A 94 -6.91 -7.78 -6.45
N GLU A 95 -6.27 -8.90 -6.13
CA GLU A 95 -6.58 -10.23 -6.69
C GLU A 95 -7.53 -10.97 -5.72
N PRO A 96 -8.82 -11.18 -6.07
CA PRO A 96 -9.82 -11.69 -5.12
C PRO A 96 -9.45 -13.02 -4.47
N ASP A 97 -8.97 -13.99 -5.26
CA ASP A 97 -8.54 -15.30 -4.77
C ASP A 97 -7.34 -15.20 -3.79
N ALA A 98 -6.43 -14.24 -4.03
CA ALA A 98 -5.28 -14.00 -3.16
C ALA A 98 -5.72 -13.33 -1.86
N LEU A 99 -6.60 -12.33 -1.94
CA LEU A 99 -7.18 -11.65 -0.79
C LEU A 99 -7.94 -12.61 0.13
N ASP A 100 -8.81 -13.43 -0.45
CA ASP A 100 -9.57 -14.43 0.30
C ASP A 100 -8.64 -15.43 0.99
N TYR A 101 -7.58 -15.86 0.30
CA TYR A 101 -6.59 -16.73 0.92
C TYR A 101 -5.81 -16.05 2.04
N MET A 102 -5.43 -14.76 1.90
CA MET A 102 -4.80 -13.99 2.98
C MET A 102 -5.71 -13.87 4.21
N LYS A 103 -7.02 -13.66 4.02
CA LYS A 103 -8.02 -13.65 5.08
C LYS A 103 -8.09 -14.99 5.80
N GLN A 104 -8.12 -16.10 5.07
CA GLN A 104 -8.12 -17.47 5.63
C GLN A 104 -6.87 -17.77 6.47
N ARG A 105 -5.75 -17.08 6.20
CA ARG A 105 -4.49 -17.23 6.92
C ARG A 105 -4.31 -16.24 8.07
N ASN A 106 -5.35 -15.50 8.45
CA ASN A 106 -5.32 -14.49 9.50
C ASN A 106 -4.20 -13.46 9.28
N ALA A 107 -3.97 -13.04 8.03
CA ALA A 107 -2.92 -12.08 7.69
C ALA A 107 -3.07 -10.74 8.45
N ALA A 108 -4.30 -10.38 8.83
CA ALA A 108 -4.61 -9.20 9.64
C ALA A 108 -3.77 -9.11 10.93
N ASP A 109 -3.52 -10.23 11.62
CA ASP A 109 -2.69 -10.25 12.84
C ASP A 109 -1.24 -9.82 12.59
N THR A 110 -0.69 -10.25 11.45
CA THR A 110 0.66 -9.89 11.04
C THR A 110 0.74 -8.41 10.68
N PHE A 111 -0.23 -7.89 9.91
CA PHE A 111 -0.27 -6.47 9.56
C PHE A 111 -0.53 -5.58 10.77
N ARG A 112 -1.33 -6.02 11.75
CA ARG A 112 -1.54 -5.31 13.02
C ARG A 112 -0.24 -5.18 13.83
N LYS A 113 0.61 -6.19 13.84
CA LYS A 113 1.94 -6.10 14.49
C LYS A 113 2.84 -5.11 13.75
N LEU A 114 2.84 -5.16 12.43
CA LEU A 114 3.65 -4.27 11.60
C LEU A 114 3.19 -2.81 11.64
N SER A 115 1.91 -2.55 11.91
CA SER A 115 1.41 -1.18 12.06
C SER A 115 1.91 -0.45 13.33
N ALA A 116 2.59 -1.16 14.22
CA ALA A 116 3.17 -0.60 15.46
C ALA A 116 4.70 -0.37 15.36
N VAL A 117 5.33 -0.68 14.22
CA VAL A 117 6.78 -0.54 14.06
C VAL A 117 7.16 0.92 13.79
N PRO A 118 8.41 1.34 14.03
CA PRO A 118 8.77 2.75 13.98
C PRO A 118 8.97 3.31 12.56
N SER A 119 8.77 2.52 11.50
CA SER A 119 8.97 2.92 10.10
C SER A 119 7.66 3.37 9.46
N GLU A 120 7.61 4.63 9.01
CA GLU A 120 6.40 5.22 8.41
C GLU A 120 5.91 4.44 7.19
N THR A 121 6.78 4.11 6.24
CA THR A 121 6.39 3.37 5.02
C THR A 121 5.78 2.01 5.34
N ILE A 122 6.38 1.27 6.29
CA ILE A 122 5.87 -0.03 6.72
C ILE A 122 4.51 0.13 7.40
N VAL A 123 4.34 1.13 8.25
CA VAL A 123 3.07 1.41 8.94
C VAL A 123 1.97 1.75 7.92
N LEU A 124 2.23 2.63 6.97
CA LEU A 124 1.24 3.03 5.95
C LEU A 124 0.81 1.86 5.05
N ASN A 125 1.77 1.02 4.62
CA ASN A 125 1.44 -0.20 3.88
C ASN A 125 0.62 -1.17 4.75
N SER A 126 1.00 -1.34 6.01
CA SER A 126 0.30 -2.24 6.94
C SER A 126 -1.12 -1.79 7.23
N TYR A 127 -1.38 -0.47 7.34
CA TYR A 127 -2.72 0.08 7.50
C TYR A 127 -3.63 -0.28 6.32
N MET A 128 -3.17 -0.09 5.09
CA MET A 128 -3.94 -0.46 3.91
C MET A 128 -4.22 -1.96 3.87
N LEU A 129 -3.20 -2.79 4.11
CA LEU A 129 -3.33 -4.24 4.10
C LEU A 129 -4.26 -4.74 5.21
N LEU A 130 -4.19 -4.14 6.40
CA LEU A 130 -5.10 -4.43 7.50
C LEU A 130 -6.55 -4.09 7.12
N ALA A 131 -6.81 -2.92 6.54
CA ALA A 131 -8.14 -2.54 6.09
C ALA A 131 -8.73 -3.53 5.05
N CYS A 132 -7.90 -4.08 4.16
CA CYS A 132 -8.33 -5.09 3.18
C CYS A 132 -8.56 -6.48 3.77
N THR A 133 -7.74 -6.90 4.75
CA THR A 133 -7.65 -8.30 5.21
C THR A 133 -8.40 -8.59 6.50
N MET A 134 -8.93 -7.58 7.20
CA MET A 134 -9.85 -7.83 8.31
C MET A 134 -11.10 -8.58 7.81
N SER A 135 -11.39 -9.71 8.45
CA SER A 135 -12.61 -10.48 8.25
C SER A 135 -13.73 -9.99 9.18
N ASP A 136 -14.97 -10.35 8.88
CA ASP A 136 -16.12 -10.03 9.76
C ASP A 136 -15.91 -10.56 11.20
N ASN A 137 -15.19 -11.67 11.36
CA ASN A 137 -14.84 -12.21 12.67
C ASN A 137 -13.82 -11.33 13.41
N ASP A 138 -12.81 -10.79 12.71
CA ASP A 138 -11.84 -9.86 13.30
C ASP A 138 -12.53 -8.57 13.75
N ILE A 139 -13.51 -8.13 12.98
CA ILE A 139 -14.31 -6.93 13.26
C ILE A 139 -15.19 -7.13 14.50
N GLN A 140 -15.84 -8.29 14.62
CA GLN A 140 -16.66 -8.61 15.79
C GLN A 140 -15.84 -8.76 17.07
N THR A 141 -14.64 -9.34 16.97
CA THR A 141 -13.77 -9.61 18.13
C THR A 141 -12.95 -8.40 18.55
N SER A 142 -12.66 -7.47 17.63
CA SER A 142 -11.85 -6.28 17.89
C SER A 142 -12.61 -5.01 17.52
N GLN A 143 -13.66 -4.70 18.30
CA GLN A 143 -14.58 -3.59 18.05
C GLN A 143 -13.88 -2.23 17.86
N ASP A 144 -12.71 -2.01 18.45
CA ASP A 144 -11.99 -0.73 18.42
C ASP A 144 -10.93 -0.63 17.32
N ASP A 145 -10.53 -1.73 16.66
CA ASP A 145 -9.42 -1.71 15.71
C ASP A 145 -9.76 -0.89 14.45
N LEU A 146 -10.93 -1.11 13.86
CA LEU A 146 -11.37 -0.40 12.65
C LEU A 146 -11.60 1.10 12.91
N PRO A 147 -12.34 1.52 13.96
CA PRO A 147 -12.48 2.94 14.30
C PRO A 147 -11.15 3.63 14.61
N LYS A 148 -10.23 2.95 15.29
CA LYS A 148 -8.89 3.46 15.57
C LYS A 148 -8.06 3.61 14.30
N LEU A 149 -8.13 2.63 13.40
CA LEU A 149 -7.46 2.67 12.10
C LEU A 149 -8.00 3.81 11.22
N LEU A 150 -9.31 4.04 11.21
CA LEU A 150 -9.93 5.20 10.56
C LEU A 150 -9.41 6.51 11.14
N SER A 151 -9.42 6.65 12.47
CA SER A 151 -8.96 7.87 13.15
C SER A 151 -7.49 8.17 12.85
N ASN A 152 -6.63 7.16 12.90
CA ASN A 152 -5.21 7.30 12.59
C ASN A 152 -4.99 7.68 11.11
N THR A 153 -5.70 7.02 10.20
CA THR A 153 -5.63 7.30 8.77
C THR A 153 -6.05 8.75 8.46
N MET A 154 -7.17 9.21 9.03
CA MET A 154 -7.64 10.59 8.87
C MET A 154 -6.63 11.61 9.41
N SER A 155 -6.09 11.38 10.61
CA SER A 155 -5.10 12.28 11.22
C SER A 155 -3.80 12.36 10.39
N LEU A 156 -3.30 11.24 9.89
CA LEU A 156 -2.11 11.20 9.05
C LEU A 156 -2.37 11.84 7.68
N LEU A 157 -3.57 11.66 7.12
CA LEU A 157 -3.95 12.26 5.84
C LEU A 157 -3.97 13.78 5.96
N GLU A 158 -4.59 14.31 7.01
CA GLU A 158 -4.61 15.74 7.28
C GLU A 158 -3.19 16.31 7.43
N LYS A 159 -2.34 15.63 8.21
CA LYS A 159 -0.93 16.01 8.39
C LYS A 159 -0.21 16.08 7.05
N ASN A 160 -0.35 15.07 6.19
CA ASN A 160 0.35 15.01 4.92
C ASN A 160 -0.19 16.03 3.90
N ILE A 161 -1.50 16.32 3.89
CA ILE A 161 -2.08 17.40 3.07
C ILE A 161 -1.47 18.76 3.48
N ARG A 162 -1.33 19.02 4.78
CA ARG A 162 -0.68 20.25 5.28
C ARG A 162 0.78 20.34 4.85
N ILE A 163 1.56 19.27 5.05
CA ILE A 163 2.97 19.21 4.60
C ILE A 163 3.07 19.47 3.09
N ARG A 164 2.16 18.89 2.30
CA ARG A 164 2.15 19.06 0.84
C ARG A 164 1.84 20.50 0.43
N HIS A 165 0.95 21.18 1.14
CA HIS A 165 0.66 22.60 0.95
C HIS A 165 1.82 23.50 1.39
N GLU A 166 2.53 23.16 2.47
CA GLU A 166 3.73 23.89 2.87
C GLU A 166 4.87 23.74 1.84
N ALA A 167 4.99 22.55 1.23
CA ALA A 167 5.99 22.28 0.19
C ALA A 167 5.82 23.14 -1.07
N SER A 168 4.62 23.63 -1.39
CA SER A 168 4.45 24.57 -2.51
C SER A 168 5.04 25.95 -2.25
N HIS A 169 5.37 26.27 -1.00
CA HIS A 169 5.92 27.54 -0.57
C HIS A 169 7.37 27.43 -0.06
N ASN A 170 7.87 26.20 0.17
CA ASN A 170 9.18 25.94 0.73
C ASN A 170 9.93 24.86 -0.08
N GLN A 171 10.96 25.29 -0.82
CA GLN A 171 11.78 24.43 -1.68
C GLN A 171 12.57 23.34 -0.94
N ASN A 172 12.69 23.43 0.39
CA ASN A 172 13.41 22.44 1.20
C ASN A 172 12.55 21.22 1.58
N ILE A 173 11.24 21.26 1.32
CA ILE A 173 10.33 20.15 1.59
C ILE A 173 10.15 19.36 0.29
N ASN A 174 10.45 18.07 0.30
CA ASN A 174 10.20 17.20 -0.85
C ASN A 174 8.70 16.82 -0.90
N PRO A 175 7.92 17.32 -1.88
CA PRO A 175 6.49 17.02 -1.98
C PRO A 175 6.21 15.56 -2.36
N GLU A 176 7.15 14.86 -3.02
CA GLU A 176 6.92 13.49 -3.51
C GLU A 176 6.63 12.51 -2.38
N ASN A 177 7.27 12.68 -1.22
CA ASN A 177 7.03 11.81 -0.08
C ASN A 177 5.63 12.02 0.50
N ALA A 178 5.18 13.27 0.59
CA ALA A 178 3.83 13.59 1.04
C ALA A 178 2.78 13.05 0.05
N ASP A 179 2.99 13.22 -1.25
CA ASP A 179 2.08 12.70 -2.29
C ASP A 179 1.93 11.18 -2.23
N ARG A 180 3.05 10.45 -1.99
CA ARG A 180 3.03 9.00 -1.80
C ARG A 180 2.25 8.59 -0.56
N SER A 181 2.52 9.24 0.57
CA SER A 181 1.80 8.97 1.83
C SER A 181 0.30 9.27 1.69
N ILE A 182 -0.06 10.38 1.06
CA ILE A 182 -1.46 10.74 0.77
C ILE A 182 -2.13 9.65 -0.04
N LEU A 183 -1.52 9.21 -1.15
CA LEU A 183 -2.09 8.15 -2.00
C LEU A 183 -2.34 6.86 -1.21
N GLN A 184 -1.37 6.44 -0.39
CA GLN A 184 -1.49 5.24 0.43
C GLN A 184 -2.61 5.36 1.49
N LEU A 185 -2.76 6.55 2.09
CA LEU A 185 -3.78 6.83 3.09
C LEU A 185 -5.18 6.87 2.47
N VAL A 186 -5.36 7.42 1.27
CA VAL A 186 -6.67 7.40 0.60
C VAL A 186 -7.06 6.00 0.11
N GLU A 187 -6.12 5.16 -0.32
CA GLU A 187 -6.39 3.74 -0.61
C GLU A 187 -6.77 2.97 0.66
N THR A 188 -6.17 3.32 1.80
CA THR A 188 -6.57 2.79 3.10
C THR A 188 -8.01 3.20 3.43
N LEU A 189 -8.37 4.47 3.27
CA LEU A 189 -9.75 4.95 3.49
C LEU A 189 -10.77 4.25 2.58
N LYS A 190 -10.44 4.09 1.30
CA LYS A 190 -11.27 3.36 0.34
C LYS A 190 -11.50 1.91 0.79
N SER A 191 -10.44 1.24 1.25
CA SER A 191 -10.54 -0.12 1.75
C SER A 191 -11.39 -0.21 3.02
N LEU A 192 -11.26 0.78 3.92
CA LEU A 192 -12.09 0.90 5.12
C LEU A 192 -13.58 1.12 4.79
N ALA A 193 -13.88 1.88 3.74
CA ALA A 193 -15.24 2.23 3.36
C ALA A 193 -16.14 1.02 3.01
N PHE A 194 -15.56 -0.14 2.71
CA PHE A 194 -16.32 -1.37 2.48
C PHE A 194 -16.99 -1.92 3.75
N HIS A 195 -16.45 -1.59 4.93
CA HIS A 195 -16.95 -2.11 6.21
C HIS A 195 -18.13 -1.29 6.74
N ASP A 196 -19.23 -1.95 7.10
CA ASP A 196 -20.44 -1.26 7.58
C ASP A 196 -20.22 -0.52 8.91
N GLN A 197 -19.36 -1.07 9.79
CA GLN A 197 -18.96 -0.38 11.02
C GLN A 197 -18.29 0.97 10.72
N ILE A 198 -17.48 1.05 9.66
CA ILE A 198 -16.83 2.30 9.23
C ILE A 198 -17.86 3.29 8.71
N LYS A 199 -18.86 2.84 7.94
CA LYS A 199 -19.95 3.72 7.47
C LYS A 199 -20.70 4.33 8.65
N ALA A 200 -21.02 3.53 9.67
CA ALA A 200 -21.66 4.03 10.90
C ALA A 200 -20.77 5.04 11.64
N GLU A 201 -19.46 4.77 11.72
CA GLU A 201 -18.49 5.66 12.36
C GLU A 201 -18.31 6.99 11.62
N VAL A 202 -18.35 6.97 10.28
CA VAL A 202 -18.30 8.16 9.43
C VAL A 202 -19.51 9.06 9.70
N VAL A 203 -20.70 8.47 9.84
CA VAL A 203 -21.92 9.22 10.18
C VAL A 203 -21.84 9.77 11.59
N SER A 204 -21.48 8.93 12.58
CA SER A 204 -21.48 9.31 14.00
C SER A 204 -20.52 10.48 14.29
N LYS A 205 -19.36 10.49 13.61
CA LYS A 205 -18.34 11.54 13.73
C LYS A 205 -18.51 12.69 12.76
N GLY A 206 -19.52 12.66 11.88
CA GLY A 206 -19.75 13.71 10.90
C GLY A 206 -18.56 13.94 9.98
N LEU A 207 -17.94 12.87 9.46
CA LEU A 207 -16.70 12.97 8.69
C LEU A 207 -16.91 13.34 7.21
N ILE A 208 -18.15 13.34 6.72
CA ILE A 208 -18.46 13.64 5.31
C ILE A 208 -17.97 15.02 4.87
N PRO A 209 -18.23 16.13 5.60
CA PRO A 209 -17.67 17.44 5.26
C PRO A 209 -16.13 17.47 5.27
N VAL A 210 -15.49 16.70 6.14
CA VAL A 210 -14.02 16.61 6.24
C VAL A 210 -13.45 15.91 5.01
N LEU A 211 -14.04 14.79 4.58
CA LEU A 211 -13.63 14.09 3.37
C LEU A 211 -13.81 14.98 2.12
N TYR A 212 -14.84 15.81 2.10
CA TYR A 212 -15.04 16.78 1.03
C TYR A 212 -13.97 17.90 1.03
N ASP A 213 -13.65 18.46 2.18
CA ASP A 213 -12.56 19.44 2.32
C ASP A 213 -11.21 18.86 1.84
N TYR A 214 -10.95 17.57 2.10
CA TYR A 214 -9.79 16.88 1.55
C TYR A 214 -9.89 16.74 0.02
N TYR A 215 -11.04 16.35 -0.52
CA TYR A 215 -11.24 16.23 -1.98
C TYR A 215 -10.92 17.53 -2.74
N GLU A 216 -11.27 18.68 -2.18
CA GLU A 216 -10.95 19.99 -2.77
C GLU A 216 -9.44 20.29 -2.75
N LYS A 217 -8.70 19.77 -1.77
CA LYS A 217 -7.25 19.98 -1.60
C LYS A 217 -6.38 18.97 -2.34
N LEU A 218 -6.94 17.81 -2.69
CA LEU A 218 -6.23 16.75 -3.42
C LEU A 218 -6.27 16.96 -4.94
N TYR A 219 -5.33 16.32 -5.64
CA TYR A 219 -5.22 16.33 -7.10
C TYR A 219 -4.77 14.98 -7.65
N GLY A 220 -4.96 14.80 -8.96
CA GLY A 220 -4.56 13.58 -9.69
C GLY A 220 -5.17 12.31 -9.10
N LEU A 221 -4.38 11.23 -9.07
CA LEU A 221 -4.84 9.91 -8.62
C LEU A 221 -5.37 9.90 -7.17
N SER A 222 -4.76 10.67 -6.27
CA SER A 222 -5.22 10.74 -4.88
C SER A 222 -6.65 11.29 -4.75
N LYS A 223 -7.02 12.24 -5.61
CA LYS A 223 -8.38 12.81 -5.68
C LYS A 223 -9.38 11.78 -6.23
N GLU A 224 -8.99 11.03 -7.26
CA GLU A 224 -9.80 9.97 -7.86
C GLU A 224 -10.08 8.85 -6.86
N VAL A 225 -9.06 8.38 -6.13
CA VAL A 225 -9.21 7.33 -5.10
C VAL A 225 -10.08 7.82 -3.94
N LEU A 226 -9.94 9.07 -3.51
CA LEU A 226 -10.83 9.63 -2.48
C LEU A 226 -12.28 9.71 -2.98
N LEU A 227 -12.50 10.00 -4.26
CA LEU A 227 -13.84 9.98 -4.84
C LEU A 227 -14.43 8.56 -4.89
N GLU A 228 -13.62 7.54 -5.21
CA GLU A 228 -14.01 6.12 -5.11
C GLU A 228 -14.40 5.74 -3.66
N CYS A 229 -13.66 6.25 -2.67
CA CYS A 229 -13.98 6.08 -1.25
C CYS A 229 -15.34 6.71 -0.91
N ILE A 230 -15.56 7.98 -1.27
CA ILE A 230 -16.82 8.69 -1.02
C ILE A 230 -17.99 7.98 -1.73
N TRP A 231 -17.78 7.52 -2.95
CA TRP A 231 -18.76 6.72 -3.69
C TRP A 231 -19.11 5.42 -2.95
N THR A 232 -18.11 4.71 -2.44
CA THR A 232 -18.32 3.47 -1.66
C THR A 232 -19.10 3.74 -0.36
N LEU A 233 -18.77 4.85 0.34
CA LEU A 233 -19.50 5.28 1.53
C LEU A 233 -20.97 5.64 1.22
N SER A 234 -21.25 6.15 0.01
CA SER A 234 -22.61 6.54 -0.40
C SER A 234 -23.60 5.38 -0.55
N PHE A 235 -23.14 4.12 -0.48
CA PHE A 235 -24.04 2.98 -0.34
C PHE A 235 -24.72 2.88 1.03
N ASN A 236 -24.34 3.73 2.00
CA ASN A 236 -25.11 3.98 3.20
C ASN A 236 -26.07 5.16 2.99
N GLU A 237 -27.37 4.96 3.21
CA GLU A 237 -28.39 5.98 2.90
C GLU A 237 -28.25 7.27 3.70
N GLN A 238 -27.79 7.21 4.96
CA GLN A 238 -27.57 8.42 5.76
C GLN A 238 -26.41 9.24 5.19
N ILE A 239 -25.33 8.58 4.77
CA ILE A 239 -24.21 9.23 4.08
C ILE A 239 -24.67 9.79 2.74
N ALA A 240 -25.42 9.01 1.95
CA ALA A 240 -25.95 9.45 0.66
C ALA A 240 -26.79 10.73 0.81
N GLN A 241 -27.64 10.78 1.83
CA GLN A 241 -28.45 11.95 2.13
C GLN A 241 -27.59 13.16 2.51
N GLN A 242 -26.60 12.98 3.40
CA GLN A 242 -25.65 14.06 3.74
C GLN A 242 -24.89 14.58 2.51
N LEU A 243 -24.51 13.70 1.58
CA LEU A 243 -23.86 14.09 0.32
C LEU A 243 -24.81 14.87 -0.60
N ARG A 244 -26.07 14.46 -0.72
CA ARG A 244 -27.10 15.17 -1.52
C ARG A 244 -27.40 16.55 -0.95
N ASP A 245 -27.41 16.68 0.38
CA ASP A 245 -27.69 17.95 1.06
C ASP A 245 -26.48 18.91 1.01
N HIS A 246 -25.30 18.41 0.65
CA HIS A 246 -24.09 19.22 0.51
C HIS A 246 -24.04 19.92 -0.85
N ALA A 247 -24.72 21.08 -0.96
CA ALA A 247 -24.89 21.84 -2.22
C ALA A 247 -23.58 22.10 -3.00
N GLN A 248 -22.47 22.34 -2.31
CA GLN A 248 -21.16 22.54 -2.94
C GLN A 248 -20.64 21.29 -3.64
N LEU A 249 -20.87 20.10 -3.07
CA LEU A 249 -20.44 18.83 -3.65
C LEU A 249 -21.20 18.56 -4.94
N LEU A 250 -22.51 18.77 -4.96
CA LEU A 250 -23.32 18.62 -6.17
C LEU A 250 -22.81 19.52 -7.30
N HIS A 251 -22.43 20.76 -6.98
CA HIS A 251 -21.85 21.67 -7.95
C HIS A 251 -20.48 21.19 -8.46
N SER A 252 -19.59 20.75 -7.55
CA SER A 252 -18.28 20.19 -7.93
C SER A 252 -18.42 18.92 -8.79
N LEU A 253 -19.35 18.02 -8.46
CA LEU A 253 -19.62 16.81 -9.25
C LEU A 253 -20.17 17.12 -10.65
N GLN A 254 -21.01 18.15 -10.78
CA GLN A 254 -21.51 18.61 -12.08
C GLN A 254 -20.41 19.18 -12.99
N SER A 255 -19.33 19.68 -12.39
CA SER A 255 -18.16 20.21 -13.11
C SER A 255 -17.14 19.14 -13.52
N ILE A 256 -17.29 17.89 -13.04
CA ILE A 256 -16.44 16.78 -13.47
C ILE A 256 -16.70 16.52 -14.96
N PRO A 257 -15.67 16.60 -15.83
CA PRO A 257 -15.84 16.32 -17.25
C PRO A 257 -16.38 14.90 -17.41
N ARG A 258 -17.50 14.74 -18.12
CA ARG A 258 -18.01 13.42 -18.51
C ARG A 258 -17.02 12.82 -19.50
N ILE A 259 -16.16 11.92 -19.04
CA ILE A 259 -15.25 11.18 -19.92
C ILE A 259 -16.10 10.14 -20.66
N VAL A 260 -16.46 10.45 -21.91
CA VAL A 260 -17.02 9.49 -22.86
C VAL A 260 -15.85 8.93 -23.67
N ASP A 261 -15.05 8.05 -23.07
CA ASP A 261 -14.06 7.29 -23.82
C ASP A 261 -14.38 5.78 -23.70
N PRO A 262 -14.85 5.13 -24.78
CA PRO A 262 -15.25 3.72 -24.77
C PRO A 262 -14.08 2.74 -24.55
N ASN A 263 -12.83 3.20 -24.46
CA ASN A 263 -11.66 2.35 -24.20
C ASN A 263 -11.26 2.23 -22.71
N LEU A 264 -12.02 2.82 -21.79
CA LEU A 264 -11.69 2.89 -20.35
C LEU A 264 -11.70 1.54 -19.60
N GLN A 265 -12.18 0.44 -20.19
CA GLN A 265 -12.13 -0.89 -19.57
C GLN A 265 -10.71 -1.45 -19.39
N GLN A 266 -9.68 -0.81 -19.98
CA GLN A 266 -8.28 -1.21 -19.80
C GLN A 266 -7.55 -0.45 -18.66
N ASN A 267 -8.17 0.53 -18.01
CA ASN A 267 -7.50 1.36 -17.00
C ASN A 267 -7.48 0.77 -15.58
N THR A 268 -8.24 -0.28 -15.29
CA THR A 268 -8.07 -1.06 -14.06
C THR A 268 -6.66 -1.67 -13.96
N ILE A 269 -6.01 -1.89 -15.12
CA ILE A 269 -4.68 -2.49 -15.27
C ILE A 269 -3.55 -1.43 -15.20
N ARG A 270 -3.87 -0.12 -15.32
CA ARG A 270 -2.86 0.97 -15.29
C ARG A 270 -2.41 1.39 -13.88
N ARG A 271 -3.01 0.85 -12.81
CA ARG A 271 -2.66 1.19 -11.41
C ARG A 271 -1.23 0.73 -11.03
N SER A 272 -0.64 -0.16 -11.82
CA SER A 272 0.74 -0.69 -11.73
C SER A 272 1.85 0.24 -12.24
N HIS A 273 1.55 1.16 -13.17
CA HIS A 273 2.55 2.06 -13.74
C HIS A 273 3.00 3.15 -12.77
N SER A 274 2.17 3.49 -11.78
CA SER A 274 2.54 4.46 -10.74
C SER A 274 3.67 3.94 -9.85
N TYR A 275 3.66 2.66 -9.44
CA TYR A 275 4.72 2.11 -8.58
C TYR A 275 6.04 1.86 -9.33
N SER A 276 5.99 1.55 -10.63
CA SER A 276 7.19 1.26 -11.44
C SER A 276 7.87 2.51 -12.03
N SER A 277 7.11 3.54 -12.42
CA SER A 277 7.67 4.79 -12.95
C SER A 277 8.27 5.72 -11.89
N LEU A 278 7.77 5.67 -10.65
CA LEU A 278 8.19 6.56 -9.55
C LEU A 278 9.46 6.13 -8.81
N ARG A 279 10.06 4.98 -9.16
CA ARG A 279 11.27 4.45 -8.48
C ARG A 279 12.60 4.89 -9.12
N ASN A 280 12.58 5.43 -10.33
CA ASN A 280 13.80 5.85 -11.03
C ASN A 280 14.43 7.14 -10.48
N SER A 281 13.76 7.92 -9.61
CA SER A 281 14.34 9.14 -9.02
C SER A 281 15.21 8.90 -7.78
N GLY A 282 15.16 7.72 -7.15
CA GLY A 282 15.90 7.39 -5.93
C GLY A 282 17.18 6.57 -6.14
N PHE A 283 17.48 6.18 -7.38
CA PHE A 283 18.66 5.39 -7.75
C PHE A 283 19.47 6.09 -8.85
N THR A 284 19.90 7.33 -8.60
CA THR A 284 21.17 7.78 -9.17
C THR A 284 22.29 7.05 -8.43
N VAL A 285 22.58 5.83 -8.89
CA VAL A 285 23.91 5.26 -8.70
C VAL A 285 24.84 6.26 -9.38
N SER A 286 25.68 6.90 -8.58
CA SER A 286 26.85 7.64 -9.03
C SER A 286 27.68 6.74 -9.96
N ASN A 287 27.40 6.81 -11.26
CA ASN A 287 28.13 6.17 -12.34
C ASN A 287 29.38 6.99 -12.72
N GLU A 288 30.05 7.55 -11.71
CA GLU A 288 31.36 8.21 -11.84
C GLU A 288 32.38 7.48 -10.95
N ALA A 289 32.56 6.17 -11.15
CA ALA A 289 33.69 5.46 -10.56
C ALA A 289 34.18 4.23 -11.33
N THR A 290 33.64 3.92 -12.51
CA THR A 290 34.06 2.74 -13.29
C THR A 290 34.46 3.02 -14.74
N SER A 291 34.39 4.26 -15.24
CA SER A 291 34.87 4.58 -16.60
C SER A 291 36.33 5.06 -16.69
N ASN A 292 37.01 5.33 -15.57
CA ASN A 292 38.40 5.81 -15.55
C ASN A 292 39.45 4.76 -15.19
N GLY A 293 39.04 3.49 -14.96
CA GLY A 293 39.95 2.39 -14.62
C GLY A 293 40.37 1.49 -15.80
N MET A 294 39.69 1.55 -16.95
CA MET A 294 39.95 0.64 -18.08
C MET A 294 40.59 1.30 -19.31
N ARG A 295 41.02 2.56 -19.22
CA ARG A 295 41.65 3.28 -20.35
C ARG A 295 43.16 3.55 -20.19
N LYS A 296 43.84 2.84 -19.28
CA LYS A 296 45.29 2.94 -19.05
C LYS A 296 46.07 1.61 -19.10
N MET A 297 45.53 0.58 -19.75
CA MET A 297 46.28 -0.65 -20.07
C MET A 297 46.09 -1.05 -21.54
N ALA A 298 46.19 -0.08 -22.44
CA ALA A 298 46.21 -0.31 -23.88
C ALA A 298 47.24 0.56 -24.63
N ASP A 299 48.13 1.23 -23.92
CA ASP A 299 49.33 1.87 -24.48
C ASP A 299 50.46 1.73 -23.45
N GLY A 300 51.38 0.81 -23.72
CA GLY A 300 52.51 0.43 -22.85
C GLY A 300 52.97 -1.00 -23.12
#